data_AF-A0A1G6NMP5-F1
#
_entry.id   AF-A0A1G6NMP5-F1
#
_cell.length_a   1.000
_cell.length_b   1.000
_cell.length_c   1.000
_cell.angle_alpha   90.00
_cell.angle_beta   90.00
_cell.angle_gamma   90.00
#
_symmetry.space_group_name_H-M   'P 1'
#
loop_
_entity.id
_entity.type
_entity.pdbx_description
1 polymer ?
#
loop_
_entity_poly.entity_id
_entity_poly.type
_entity_poly.pdbx_seq_one_letter_code
_entity_poly.pdbx_strand_id
1 'polypeptide(L)' 'EFSRWGSVFGDDQMAAAVIDRVVHHGRLLQFRGESYRVRHALMSPGGGGAE' A
#
# COMPACT_ATOMS: atom_id res chain seq x y z
N GLU A 1 5.82 3.14 -1.92
CA GLU A 1 6.83 2.79 -2.93
C GLU A 1 7.89 1.88 -2.31
N PHE A 2 8.62 1.15 -3.16
CA PHE A 2 9.71 0.27 -2.74
C PHE A 2 10.81 0.99 -1.95
N SER A 3 11.02 2.28 -2.18
CA SER A 3 11.93 3.13 -1.41
C SER A 3 11.65 3.14 0.10
N ARG A 4 10.43 2.81 0.55
CA ARG A 4 10.09 2.73 1.98
C ARG A 4 10.38 1.37 2.59
N TRP A 5 10.78 0.38 1.80
CA TRP A 5 11.01 -0.97 2.31
C TRP A 5 12.30 -1.06 3.12
N GLY A 6 13.25 -0.15 2.94
CA GLY A 6 14.44 -0.06 3.79
C GLY A 6 14.11 0.04 5.27
N SER A 7 13.05 0.76 5.66
CA SER A 7 12.64 0.82 7.08
C SER A 7 11.91 -0.43 7.57
N VAL A 8 11.31 -1.21 6.68
CA VAL A 8 10.61 -2.46 7.01
C VAL A 8 11.61 -3.60 7.20
N PHE A 9 12.62 -3.66 6.33
CA PHE A 9 13.67 -4.66 6.39
C PHE A 9 14.83 -4.24 7.30
N GLY A 10 15.00 -2.96 7.59
CA GLY A 10 16.04 -2.45 8.48
C GLY A 10 17.22 -1.81 7.75
N ASP A 11 17.41 -2.13 6.47
CA ASP A 11 18.33 -1.42 5.58
C ASP A 11 17.93 -1.53 4.10
N ASP A 12 18.46 -0.61 3.28
CA ASP A 12 18.14 -0.52 1.85
C ASP A 12 18.71 -1.66 1.02
N GLN A 13 19.85 -2.24 1.40
CA GLN A 13 20.48 -3.35 0.67
C GLN A 13 19.66 -4.64 0.84
N MET A 14 19.20 -4.92 2.06
CA MET A 14 18.33 -6.07 2.30
C MET A 14 16.97 -5.89 1.61
N ALA A 15 16.39 -4.69 1.65
CA ALA A 15 15.16 -4.39 0.92
C ALA A 15 15.32 -4.64 -0.59
N ALA A 16 16.42 -4.17 -1.19
CA ALA A 16 16.70 -4.39 -2.61
C ALA A 16 16.82 -5.89 -2.95
N ALA A 17 17.53 -6.66 -2.13
CA ALA A 17 17.70 -8.11 -2.34
C ALA A 17 16.37 -8.88 -2.26
N VAL A 18 15.47 -8.47 -1.36
CA VAL A 18 14.13 -9.08 -1.27
C VAL A 18 13.27 -8.71 -2.47
N ILE A 19 13.26 -7.43 -2.86
CA ILE A 19 12.51 -6.95 -4.03
C ILE A 19 12.96 -7.68 -5.29
N ASP A 20 14.27 -7.80 -5.51
CA ASP A 20 14.84 -8.50 -6.66
C ASP A 20 14.31 -9.94 -6.77
N ARG A 21 14.39 -10.73 -5.69
CA ARG A 21 13.92 -12.13 -5.66
C ARG A 21 12.42 -12.26 -5.93
N VAL A 22 11.60 -11.37 -5.35
CA VAL A 22 10.13 -11.41 -5.53
C VAL A 22 9.74 -10.98 -6.94
N VAL A 23 10.36 -9.92 -7.47
CA VAL A 23 10.04 -9.39 -8.80
C VAL A 23 10.56 -10.32 -9.90
N HIS A 24 11.68 -11.03 -9.67
CA HIS A 24 12.24 -11.97 -10.65
C HIS A 24 11.28 -13.13 -10.99
N HIS A 25 10.54 -13.64 -9.99
CA HIS A 25 9.60 -14.73 -10.19
C HIS A 25 8.12 -14.30 -10.16
N GLY A 26 7.84 -13.06 -9.75
CA GLY A 26 6.50 -12.54 -9.57
C GLY A 26 6.02 -11.66 -10.72
N ARG A 27 4.76 -11.23 -10.64
CA ARG A 27 4.17 -10.25 -11.54
C ARG A 27 3.73 -9.03 -10.76
N LEU A 28 4.15 -7.84 -11.20
CA LEU A 28 3.77 -6.60 -10.55
C LEU A 28 2.37 -6.16 -11.03
N LEU A 29 1.42 -6.08 -10.10
CA LEU A 29 0.10 -5.50 -10.34
C LEU A 29 0.01 -4.13 -9.66
N GLN A 30 -0.05 -3.08 -10.48
CA GLN A 30 -0.14 -1.72 -9.98
C GLN A 30 -1.59 -1.25 -10.02
N PHE A 31 -2.18 -1.07 -8.84
CA PHE A 31 -3.53 -0.53 -8.72
C PHE A 31 -3.47 1.00 -8.71
N ARG A 32 -4.40 1.63 -9.42
CA ARG A 32 -4.58 3.09 -9.47
C ARG A 32 -6.00 3.43 -9.08
N GLY A 33 -6.18 4.63 -8.52
CA GLY A 33 -7.48 5.11 -8.06
C GLY A 33 -7.68 4.96 -6.55
N GLU A 34 -8.82 5.46 -6.09
CA GLU A 34 -9.12 5.55 -4.67
C GLU A 34 -9.49 4.19 -4.06
N SER A 35 -9.08 3.98 -2.81
CA SER A 35 -9.42 2.79 -2.03
C SER A 35 -10.95 2.63 -1.97
N TYR A 36 -11.43 1.45 -2.38
CA TYR A 36 -12.84 1.08 -2.26
C TYR A 36 -13.36 1.29 -0.83
N ARG A 37 -12.57 0.88 0.17
CA ARG A 37 -12.94 1.05 1.58
C ARG A 37 -13.09 2.52 1.98
N VAL A 38 -12.21 3.40 1.49
CA VAL A 38 -12.29 4.84 1.81
C VAL A 38 -13.55 5.43 1.18
N ARG A 39 -13.79 5.16 -0.10
CA ARG A 39 -14.97 5.65 -0.83
C ARG A 39 -16.28 5.23 -0.14
N HIS A 40 -16.36 3.99 0.31
CA HIS A 40 -17.57 3.45 0.93
C HIS A 40 -17.67 3.72 2.45
N ALA A 41 -16.55 3.96 3.15
CA ALA A 41 -16.57 4.40 4.54
C ALA A 41 -17.16 5.82 4.67
N LEU A 42 -16.86 6.71 3.72
CA LEU A 42 -17.45 8.05 3.65
C LEU A 42 -18.91 8.05 3.19
N MET A 43 -19.39 6.95 2.60
CA MET A 43 -20.78 6.77 2.16
C MET A 43 -21.67 6.06 3.19
N SER A 44 -21.10 5.53 4.29
CA SER A 44 -21.92 4.98 5.38
C SER A 44 -22.64 6.13 6.09
N PRO A 45 -23.98 6.16 6.18
CA PRO A 45 -24.73 7.25 6.80
C PRO A 45 -24.55 7.17 8.32
N GLY A 46 -23.45 7.76 8.79
CA GLY A 46 -23.07 7.85 10.19
C GLY A 46 -22.64 9.26 10.56
N GLY A 47 -23.15 10.28 9.87
CA GLY A 47 -23.07 11.68 10.26
C GLY A 47 -24.26 12.07 11.13
N GLY A 48 -24.44 11.38 12.25
CA GLY A 48 -25.21 11.92 13.37
C GLY A 48 -24.29 12.85 14.14
N GLY A 49 -24.43 14.17 13.93
CA GLY A 49 -23.59 15.18 14.58
C GLY A 49 -23.95 16.60 14.20
N ALA A 50 -24.95 17.13 14.92
CA ALA A 50 -25.19 18.55 15.25
C ALA A 50 -25.38 19.58 14.10
N GLU A 51 -26.65 19.84 13.79
CA GLU A 51 -27.29 21.15 13.99
C GLU A 51 -28.70 20.95 14.57
#